data_AF-A0A160PL10-F1
#
_entry.id   AF-A0A160PL10-F1
#
_cell.length_a   1.000
_cell.length_b   1.000
_cell.length_c   1.000
_cell.angle_alpha   90.00
_cell.angle_beta   90.00
_cell.angle_gamma   90.00
#
_symmetry.space_group_name_H-M   'P 1'
#
loop_
_entity.id
_entity.type
_entity.pdbx_description
1 polymer ?
#
loop_
_entity_poly.entity_id
_entity_poly.type
_entity_poly.pdbx_seq_one_letter_code
_entity_poly.pdbx_strand_id
1 'polypeptide(L)' 'MARDGREARYRGDPASANPHPEGSEAHAVWRRAWETPEGEGAERESPERRTSQTPLSS' A
#
# COMPACT_ATOMS: atom_id res chain seq x y z
N MET A 1 -2.89 -6.79 -0.63
CA MET A 1 -2.75 -7.03 0.83
C MET A 1 -2.32 -5.76 1.57
N ALA A 2 -1.24 -5.05 1.19
CA ALA A 2 -0.85 -3.80 1.85
C ALA A 2 -1.92 -2.68 1.81
N ARG A 3 -2.69 -2.58 0.72
CA ARG A 3 -3.79 -1.61 0.61
C ARG A 3 -4.87 -1.84 1.68
N ASP A 4 -5.15 -3.10 2.01
CA ASP A 4 -6.25 -3.47 2.92
C ASP A 4 -6.00 -2.97 4.35
N GLY A 5 -4.76 -3.07 4.86
CA GLY A 5 -4.39 -2.53 6.17
C GLY A 5 -4.49 -1.00 6.26
N ARG A 6 -4.18 -0.29 5.18
CA ARG A 6 -4.37 1.17 5.10
C ARG A 6 -5.85 1.54 5.16
N GLU A 7 -6.68 0.89 4.34
CA GLU A 7 -8.13 1.13 4.30
C GLU A 7 -8.78 0.84 5.67
N ALA A 8 -8.39 -0.25 6.32
CA ALA A 8 -8.84 -0.58 7.67
C ALA A 8 -8.51 0.53 8.68
N ARG A 9 -7.30 1.10 8.64
CA ARG A 9 -6.96 2.25 9.49
C ARG A 9 -7.79 3.48 9.15
N TYR A 10 -7.98 3.80 7.87
CA TYR A 10 -8.78 4.95 7.44
C TYR A 10 -10.24 4.83 7.86
N ARG A 11 -10.79 3.61 7.86
CA ARG A 11 -12.13 3.31 8.37
C ARG A 11 -12.22 3.36 9.91
N GLY A 12 -11.07 3.34 10.59
CA GLY A 12 -10.97 3.37 12.05
C GLY A 12 -10.96 1.98 12.70
N ASP A 13 -10.73 0.91 11.92
CA ASP A 13 -10.62 -0.44 12.47
C ASP A 13 -9.36 -0.61 13.32
N PRO A 14 -9.44 -1.44 14.37
CA PRO A 14 -8.27 -1.81 15.15
C PRO A 14 -7.32 -2.73 14.36
N ALA A 15 -6.05 -2.77 14.75
CA ALA A 15 -5.07 -3.69 14.17
C ALA A 15 -5.46 -5.19 14.31
N SER A 16 -6.31 -5.51 15.29
CA SER A 16 -6.87 -6.86 15.49
C SER A 16 -7.89 -7.27 14.42
N ALA A 17 -8.34 -6.34 13.57
CA ALA A 17 -9.20 -6.64 12.42
C ALA A 17 -8.42 -7.28 11.25
N ASN A 18 -7.10 -7.47 11.38
CA ASN A 18 -6.27 -8.15 10.41
C ASN A 18 -6.82 -9.57 10.15
N PRO A 19 -7.26 -9.89 8.92
CA PRO A 19 -7.85 -11.20 8.62
C PRO A 19 -6.79 -12.31 8.45
N HIS A 20 -5.50 -11.93 8.38
CA HIS A 20 -4.43 -12.88 8.15
C HIS A 20 -3.94 -13.51 9.47
N PRO A 21 -3.55 -14.80 9.46
CA PRO A 21 -3.06 -15.47 10.66
C PRO A 21 -1.75 -14.85 11.17
N GLU A 22 -1.62 -14.74 12.50
CA GLU A 22 -0.41 -14.22 13.13
C GLU A 22 0.83 -15.05 12.74
N GLY A 23 1.96 -14.36 12.55
CA GLY A 23 3.22 -14.98 12.08
C GLY A 23 3.32 -15.17 10.56
N SER A 24 2.24 -14.97 9.81
CA SER A 24 2.30 -15.01 8.34
C SER A 24 2.81 -13.70 7.74
N GLU A 25 3.49 -13.78 6.59
CA GLU A 25 3.98 -12.61 5.86
C GLU A 25 2.83 -11.64 5.51
N ALA A 26 1.68 -12.17 5.10
CA ALA A 26 0.49 -11.35 4.80
C ALA A 26 0.02 -10.55 6.02
N HIS A 27 0.09 -11.14 7.22
CA HIS A 27 -0.27 -10.47 8.45
C HIS A 27 0.73 -9.35 8.80
N ALA A 28 2.03 -9.59 8.61
CA ALA A 28 3.06 -8.56 8.82
C ALA A 28 2.93 -7.39 7.82
N VAL A 29 2.68 -7.69 6.54
CA VAL A 29 2.49 -6.69 5.48
C VAL A 29 1.25 -5.85 5.72
N TRP A 30 0.12 -6.48 6.10
CA TRP A 30 -1.11 -5.78 6.45
C TRP A 30 -0.91 -4.88 7.67
N ARG A 31 -0.29 -5.41 8.74
CA ARG A 31 -0.06 -4.68 9.99
C ARG A 31 0.86 -3.48 9.76
N ARG A 32 1.95 -3.65 9.03
CA ARG A 32 2.86 -2.55 8.66
C ARG A 32 2.15 -1.45 7.88
N ALA A 33 1.26 -1.83 6.97
CA ALA A 33 0.49 -0.87 6.19
C ALA A 33 -0.61 -0.18 7.01
N TRP A 34 -1.19 -0.86 8.00
CA TRP A 34 -2.07 -0.25 9.00
C TRP A 34 -1.28 0.72 9.90
N GLU A 35 -0.08 0.38 10.37
CA GLU A 35 0.70 1.24 11.27
C GLU A 35 1.31 2.46 10.57
N THR A 36 1.71 2.34 9.29
CA THR A 36 2.38 3.39 8.52
C THR A 36 1.53 3.81 7.31
N PRO A 37 0.68 4.85 7.44
CA PRO A 37 -0.26 5.25 6.40
C PRO A 37 0.37 6.08 5.27
N GLU A 38 1.53 5.68 4.75
CA GLU A 38 2.29 6.30 3.64
C GLU A 38 3.36 7.31 4.11
N GLY A 39 4.63 6.99 3.76
CA GLY A 39 5.80 7.83 4.04
C GLY A 39 7.14 7.16 3.71
N GLU A 40 7.31 5.85 3.92
CA GLU A 40 8.59 5.14 3.69
C GLU A 40 8.35 3.70 3.21
N GLY A 41 8.04 3.51 1.91
CA GLY A 41 8.08 2.18 1.28
C GLY A 41 7.01 1.83 0.24
N ALA A 42 6.06 2.72 -0.06
CA ALA A 42 5.08 2.52 -1.13
C ALA A 42 5.47 3.21 -2.46
N GLU A 43 6.61 3.90 -2.52
CA GLU A 43 7.25 4.23 -3.79
C GLU A 43 7.98 2.99 -4.30
N ARG A 44 7.29 2.17 -5.10
CA ARG A 44 7.78 1.60 -6.37
C ARG A 44 6.87 0.49 -6.90
N GLU A 45 5.56 0.71 -6.93
CA GLU A 45 4.70 0.04 -7.90
C GLU A 45 3.66 1.04 -8.43
N SER A 46 4.16 2.17 -8.96
CA SER A 46 3.43 2.86 -10.01
C SER A 46 3.94 2.27 -11.33
N PRO A 47 3.24 1.33 -11.97
CA PRO A 47 3.51 1.02 -13.36
C PRO A 47 3.12 2.26 -14.16
N GLU A 48 4.11 3.10 -14.43
CA GLU A 48 4.28 3.80 -15.69
C GLU A 48 2.97 4.05 -16.48
N ARG A 49 2.28 5.16 -16.20
CA ARG A 49 1.58 5.89 -17.26
C ARG A 49 2.63 6.57 -18.14
N ARG A 50 3.33 5.73 -18.90
CA ARG A 50 4.24 6.04 -20.00
C ARG A 50 3.42 6.58 -21.19
N THR A 51 2.79 7.75 -21.05
CA THR A 51 2.11 8.40 -22.18
C THR A 51 2.15 9.91 -22.02
N SER A 52 3.34 10.50 -22.18
CA SER A 52 3.54 11.88 -22.66
C SER A 52 4.98 12.05 -23.15
N GLN A 53 5.44 11.10 -23.98
CA GLN A 53 6.50 11.44 -24.93
C GLN A 53 5.82 12.23 -26.04
N THR A 54 5.67 13.53 -25.84
CA THR A 54 5.53 14.46 -26.95
C THR A 54 6.93 14.61 -27.54
N PRO A 55 7.24 14.12 -28.75
CA PRO A 55 8.38 14.67 -29.44
C PRO A 55 8.04 16.12 -29.79
N LEU A 56 8.73 17.04 -29.11
CA LEU A 56 8.89 18.42 -29.52
C LEU A 56 9.55 18.40 -30.91
N SER A 57 8.87 19.02 -31.88
CA SER A 57 9.32 19.59 -33.16
C SER A 57 10.64 19.14 -33.81
N SER A 58 10.59 18.88 -35.13
CA SER A 58 11.18 19.80 -36.10
C SER A 58 10.66 19.58 -37.52
#